data_AF-A0A1J4K2V2-F1
#
_entry.id   AF-A0A1J4K2V2-F1
#
_cell.length_a   1.000
_cell.length_b   1.000
_cell.length_c   1.000
_cell.angle_alpha   90.00
_cell.angle_beta   90.00
_cell.angle_gamma   90.00
#
_symmetry.space_group_name_H-M   'P 1'
#
loop_
_entity.id
_entity.type
_entity.pdbx_description
1 polymer ?
#
loop_
_entity_poly.entity_id
_entity_poly.type
_entity_poly.pdbx_seq_one_letter_code
_entity_poly.pdbx_strand_id
1 'polypeptide(L)'
;MTTDPQTRITMQFNFAQSKYPTLRQVNANDFSITFPESQQLVYNISLPPNYPDFPPTISANGVPITTAITSNWIPVFQLFHVVQQLHVRTKNLPSKNIVFDANTVRQQIASYGDKILKDDERSNIINNLQIVSDAKKRLAKTDKKAKTVQADSDTKLTSTVEGADKLRKLDEQRKTVEAKLAAAKSSGPQKMVEARKVKASKLRQEAISIDGEVEKLKQRLASKEINAKQFVKELTSLKEKQRFSRLLAESLDSMQ
;
A
#
# COMPACT_ATOMS: atom_id res chain seq x y z
N MET A 1 0.81 -0.20 24.42
CA MET A 1 -0.63 -0.06 24.76
C MET A 1 -1.40 -0.68 23.63
N THR A 2 -1.99 -1.85 23.83
CA THR A 2 -2.90 -2.45 22.86
C THR A 2 -4.21 -1.67 22.92
N THR A 3 -4.52 -0.90 21.88
CA THR A 3 -5.85 -0.32 21.73
C THR A 3 -6.87 -1.46 21.70
N ASP A 4 -7.94 -1.31 22.46
CA ASP A 4 -9.05 -2.25 22.46
C ASP A 4 -9.52 -2.52 21.00
N PRO A 5 -9.70 -3.79 20.58
CA PRO A 5 -10.10 -4.13 19.22
C PRO A 5 -11.34 -3.37 18.73
N GLN A 6 -12.32 -3.15 19.61
CA GLN A 6 -13.53 -2.39 19.27
C GLN A 6 -13.23 -0.92 19.00
N THR A 7 -12.41 -0.30 19.84
CA THR A 7 -11.91 1.06 19.61
C THR A 7 -11.22 1.18 18.24
N ARG A 8 -10.40 0.19 17.87
CA ARG A 8 -9.73 0.15 16.56
C ARG A 8 -10.72 0.03 15.39
N ILE A 9 -11.74 -0.82 15.51
CA ILE A 9 -12.76 -1.01 14.47
C ILE A 9 -13.57 0.29 14.29
N THR A 10 -13.99 0.92 15.39
CA THR A 10 -14.72 2.20 15.38
C THR A 10 -13.93 3.30 14.67
N MET A 11 -12.62 3.43 14.93
CA MET A 11 -11.78 4.40 14.21
C MET A 11 -11.72 4.12 12.70
N GLN A 12 -11.59 2.85 12.30
CA GLN A 12 -11.58 2.47 10.88
C GLN A 12 -12.93 2.74 10.20
N PHE A 13 -14.04 2.49 10.90
CA PHE A 13 -15.37 2.82 10.43
C PHE A 13 -15.54 4.32 10.21
N ASN A 14 -15.21 5.15 11.20
CA ASN A 14 -15.32 6.61 11.10
C ASN A 14 -14.49 7.15 9.92
N PHE A 15 -13.27 6.64 9.75
CA PHE A 15 -12.43 7.01 8.61
C PHE A 15 -13.06 6.58 7.28
N ALA A 16 -13.52 5.34 7.16
CA ALA A 16 -14.16 4.84 5.95
C ALA A 16 -15.45 5.61 5.62
N GLN A 17 -16.29 5.89 6.62
CA GLN A 17 -17.54 6.64 6.47
C GLN A 17 -17.31 8.08 6.03
N SER A 18 -16.21 8.72 6.46
CA SER A 18 -15.83 10.07 5.99
C SER A 18 -15.56 10.12 4.48
N LYS A 19 -15.15 9.00 3.88
CA LYS A 19 -14.90 8.85 2.43
C LYS A 19 -16.10 8.27 1.70
N TYR A 20 -16.89 7.46 2.37
CA TYR A 20 -18.05 6.75 1.86
C TYR A 20 -19.26 6.96 2.79
N PRO A 21 -19.99 8.10 2.65
CA PRO A 21 -21.06 8.47 3.59
C PRO A 21 -22.25 7.50 3.64
N THR A 22 -22.42 6.67 2.61
CA THR A 22 -23.46 5.64 2.57
C THR A 22 -23.09 4.36 3.32
N LEU A 23 -21.86 4.26 3.85
CA LEU A 23 -21.44 3.18 4.73
C LEU A 23 -22.17 3.31 6.07
N ARG A 24 -22.81 2.22 6.49
CA ARG A 24 -23.55 2.11 7.74
C ARG A 24 -22.98 0.97 8.56
N GLN A 25 -22.91 1.16 9.86
CA GLN A 25 -22.64 0.09 10.80
C GLN A 25 -23.97 -0.55 11.21
N VAL A 26 -24.09 -1.86 11.01
CA VAL A 26 -25.26 -2.65 11.41
C VAL A 26 -25.07 -3.13 12.84
N ASN A 27 -23.90 -3.71 13.13
CA ASN A 27 -23.47 -4.17 14.44
C ASN A 27 -21.99 -3.82 14.66
N ALA A 28 -21.42 -4.18 15.82
CA ALA A 28 -20.00 -3.93 16.12
C ALA A 28 -19.04 -4.39 15.01
N ASN A 29 -19.31 -5.54 14.39
CA ASN A 29 -18.45 -6.15 13.36
C ASN A 29 -19.11 -6.23 11.98
N ASP A 30 -20.33 -5.72 11.81
CA ASP A 30 -21.08 -5.83 10.56
C ASP A 30 -21.38 -4.46 9.96
N PHE A 31 -21.11 -4.32 8.67
CA PHE A 31 -21.24 -3.08 7.92
C PHE A 31 -22.03 -3.30 6.64
N SER A 32 -22.78 -2.29 6.23
CA SER A 32 -23.55 -2.30 4.98
C SER A 32 -23.24 -1.05 4.18
N ILE A 33 -23.11 -1.18 2.85
CA ILE A 33 -22.95 -0.04 1.96
C ILE A 33 -23.73 -0.23 0.65
N THR A 34 -24.38 0.86 0.24
CA THR A 34 -24.98 1.01 -1.08
C THR A 34 -24.30 2.17 -1.79
N PHE A 35 -23.79 1.96 -2.99
CA PHE A 35 -23.16 3.03 -3.77
C PHE A 35 -24.21 3.79 -4.58
N PRO A 36 -24.12 5.14 -4.67
CA PRO A 36 -25.06 5.95 -5.45
C PRO A 36 -25.19 5.52 -6.91
N GLU A 37 -24.11 4.99 -7.49
CA GLU A 37 -24.08 4.52 -8.88
C GLU A 37 -24.86 3.22 -9.11
N SER A 38 -25.19 2.48 -8.05
CA SER A 38 -25.95 1.22 -8.13
C SER A 38 -26.79 1.01 -6.88
N GLN A 39 -27.94 1.69 -6.80
CA GLN A 39 -28.86 1.59 -5.66
C GLN A 39 -29.46 0.19 -5.46
N GLN A 40 -29.44 -0.63 -6.51
CA GLN A 40 -29.95 -2.01 -6.50
C GLN A 40 -28.97 -3.02 -5.88
N LEU A 41 -27.72 -2.60 -5.63
CA LEU A 41 -26.67 -3.47 -5.12
C LEU A 41 -26.27 -3.05 -3.71
N VAL A 42 -26.62 -3.91 -2.75
CA VAL A 42 -26.29 -3.74 -1.34
C VAL A 42 -25.15 -4.70 -1.00
N TYR A 43 -24.06 -4.17 -0.46
CA TYR A 43 -22.96 -4.97 0.05
C TYR A 43 -23.01 -5.07 1.56
N ASN A 44 -22.88 -6.28 2.09
CA ASN A 44 -22.67 -6.53 3.51
C ASN A 44 -21.23 -7.01 3.74
N ILE A 45 -20.57 -6.44 4.73
CA ILE A 45 -19.20 -6.74 5.14
C ILE A 45 -19.26 -7.19 6.59
N SER A 46 -18.78 -8.40 6.88
CA SER A 46 -18.68 -8.91 8.26
C SER A 46 -17.22 -9.15 8.61
N LEU A 47 -16.77 -8.55 9.71
CA LEU A 47 -15.41 -8.71 10.23
C LEU A 47 -15.35 -9.92 11.17
N PRO A 48 -14.40 -10.85 10.98
CA PRO A 48 -14.28 -11.99 11.87
C PRO A 48 -13.75 -11.57 13.26
N PRO A 49 -13.94 -12.38 14.31
CA PRO A 49 -13.50 -12.04 15.68
C PRO A 49 -12.00 -11.78 15.81
N ASN A 50 -11.19 -12.36 14.94
CA ASN A 50 -9.74 -12.23 14.88
C ASN A 50 -9.28 -11.19 13.85
N TYR A 51 -10.16 -10.28 13.41
CA TYR A 51 -9.78 -9.15 12.57
C TYR A 51 -8.72 -8.27 13.27
N PRO A 52 -7.64 -7.86 12.57
CA PRO A 52 -7.41 -7.91 11.12
C PRO A 52 -6.67 -9.15 10.62
N ASP A 53 -6.39 -10.15 11.46
CA ASP A 53 -5.52 -11.27 11.08
C ASP A 53 -6.16 -12.13 9.98
N PHE A 54 -7.48 -12.11 9.88
CA PHE A 54 -8.26 -12.78 8.84
C PHE A 54 -9.10 -11.80 8.01
N PRO A 55 -9.37 -12.11 6.74
CA PRO A 55 -10.15 -11.27 5.86
C PRO A 55 -11.61 -11.16 6.32
N PRO A 56 -12.27 -10.03 6.02
CA PRO A 56 -13.72 -9.93 6.15
C PRO A 56 -14.42 -10.79 5.11
N THR A 57 -15.61 -11.27 5.45
CA THR A 57 -16.53 -11.89 4.50
C THR A 57 -17.41 -10.82 3.86
N ILE A 58 -17.66 -10.94 2.56
CA ILE A 58 -18.44 -9.97 1.79
C ILE A 58 -19.59 -10.70 1.10
N SER A 59 -20.78 -10.11 1.14
CA SER A 59 -21.91 -10.52 0.28
C SER A 59 -22.47 -9.35 -0.51
N ALA A 60 -23.01 -9.64 -1.68
CA ALA A 60 -23.73 -8.71 -2.53
C ALA A 60 -25.16 -9.20 -2.70
N ASN A 61 -26.14 -8.43 -2.24
CA ASN A 61 -27.56 -8.83 -2.20
C ASN A 61 -27.77 -10.20 -1.53
N GLY A 62 -27.04 -10.46 -0.45
CA GLY A 62 -27.09 -11.73 0.29
C GLY A 62 -26.27 -12.88 -0.31
N VAL A 63 -25.73 -12.73 -1.52
CA VAL A 63 -24.88 -13.75 -2.15
C VAL A 63 -23.41 -13.52 -1.78
N PRO A 64 -22.71 -14.49 -1.19
CA PRO A 64 -21.29 -14.37 -0.87
C PRO A 64 -20.46 -14.07 -2.13
N ILE A 65 -19.52 -13.14 -2.01
CA ILE A 65 -18.59 -12.80 -3.08
C ILE A 65 -17.16 -12.72 -2.56
N THR A 66 -16.21 -13.02 -3.43
CA THR A 66 -14.79 -12.79 -3.20
C THR A 66 -14.32 -11.55 -3.97
N THR A 67 -13.32 -10.88 -3.43
CA THR A 67 -12.66 -9.72 -4.02
C THR A 67 -11.15 -9.93 -4.02
N ALA A 68 -10.42 -9.20 -4.86
CA ALA A 68 -8.95 -9.30 -4.89
C ALA A 68 -8.33 -9.03 -3.51
N ILE A 69 -8.86 -8.06 -2.77
CA ILE A 69 -8.37 -7.69 -1.43
C ILE A 69 -8.65 -8.77 -0.37
N THR A 70 -9.80 -9.46 -0.44
CA THR A 70 -10.11 -10.55 0.50
C THR A 70 -9.36 -11.83 0.16
N SER A 71 -9.04 -12.04 -1.13
CA SER A 71 -8.28 -13.21 -1.59
C SER A 71 -6.78 -13.09 -1.27
N ASN A 72 -6.24 -11.86 -1.25
CA ASN A 72 -4.83 -11.57 -0.97
C ASN A 72 -4.68 -10.75 0.32
N TRP A 73 -5.41 -11.16 1.36
CA TRP A 73 -5.54 -10.38 2.58
C TRP A 73 -4.22 -10.30 3.35
N ILE A 74 -3.93 -9.11 3.87
CA ILE A 74 -2.83 -8.86 4.80
C ILE A 74 -3.33 -8.02 5.98
N PRO A 75 -2.88 -8.27 7.23
CA PRO A 75 -3.44 -7.62 8.43
C PRO A 75 -3.28 -6.10 8.55
N VAL A 76 -2.60 -5.49 7.59
CA VAL A 76 -2.48 -4.04 7.44
C VAL A 76 -3.65 -3.42 6.68
N PHE A 77 -4.42 -4.22 5.93
CA PHE A 77 -5.64 -3.77 5.28
C PHE A 77 -6.70 -3.39 6.32
N GLN A 78 -7.55 -2.45 5.92
CA GLN A 78 -8.51 -1.78 6.78
C GLN A 78 -9.87 -1.76 6.09
N LEU A 79 -10.93 -1.52 6.87
CA LEU A 79 -12.29 -1.43 6.35
C LEU A 79 -12.42 -0.46 5.15
N PHE A 80 -11.72 0.67 5.20
CA PHE A 80 -11.66 1.63 4.08
C PHE A 80 -11.21 0.98 2.76
N HIS A 81 -10.16 0.16 2.78
CA HIS A 81 -9.64 -0.49 1.57
C HIS A 81 -10.63 -1.50 0.99
N VAL A 82 -11.37 -2.20 1.86
CA VAL A 82 -12.44 -3.12 1.47
C VAL A 82 -13.54 -2.36 0.75
N VAL A 83 -14.02 -1.26 1.35
CA VAL A 83 -15.06 -0.42 0.77
C VAL A 83 -14.60 0.19 -0.56
N GLN A 84 -13.35 0.64 -0.64
CA GLN A 84 -12.76 1.17 -1.88
C GLN A 84 -12.76 0.13 -2.99
N GLN A 85 -12.40 -1.12 -2.70
CA GLN A 85 -12.43 -2.21 -3.68
C GLN A 85 -13.86 -2.50 -4.17
N LEU A 86 -14.85 -2.46 -3.26
CA LEU A 86 -16.26 -2.62 -3.63
C LEU A 86 -16.77 -1.47 -4.48
N HIS A 87 -16.31 -0.25 -4.26
CA HIS A 87 -16.65 0.90 -5.09
C HIS A 87 -16.14 0.71 -6.52
N VAL A 88 -14.87 0.29 -6.67
CA VAL A 88 -14.27 -0.03 -7.97
C VAL A 88 -15.04 -1.15 -8.66
N ARG A 89 -15.35 -2.24 -7.95
CA ARG A 89 -16.17 -3.34 -8.49
C ARG A 89 -17.52 -2.85 -9.00
N THR A 90 -18.21 -2.01 -8.24
CA THR A 90 -19.54 -1.49 -8.60
C THR A 90 -19.49 -0.64 -9.87
N LYS A 91 -18.45 0.18 -10.03
CA LYS A 91 -18.23 0.94 -11.27
C LYS A 91 -18.01 0.05 -12.50
N ASN A 92 -17.62 -1.21 -12.29
CA ASN A 92 -17.29 -2.19 -13.32
C ASN A 92 -18.37 -3.25 -13.57
N LEU A 93 -19.55 -3.11 -12.97
CA LEU A 93 -20.63 -4.03 -13.28
C LEU A 93 -20.98 -3.97 -14.78
N PRO A 94 -21.28 -5.13 -15.39
CA PRO A 94 -21.70 -5.16 -16.78
C PRO A 94 -22.91 -4.23 -16.97
N SER A 95 -22.91 -3.51 -18.09
CA SER A 95 -24.06 -2.67 -18.44
C SER A 95 -25.30 -3.55 -18.64
N LYS A 96 -26.49 -3.00 -18.38
CA LYS A 96 -27.76 -3.71 -18.57
C LYS A 96 -27.78 -4.40 -19.94
N ASN A 97 -28.21 -5.66 -19.95
CA ASN A 97 -28.37 -6.44 -21.18
C ASN A 97 -29.17 -5.64 -22.22
N ILE A 98 -28.75 -5.73 -23.47
CA ILE A 98 -29.54 -5.21 -24.58
C ILE A 98 -30.75 -6.12 -24.70
N VAL A 99 -31.93 -5.56 -24.48
CA VAL A 99 -33.18 -6.30 -24.66
C VAL A 99 -33.42 -6.41 -26.16
N PHE A 100 -33.48 -7.64 -26.66
CA PHE A 100 -33.82 -7.94 -28.03
C PHE A 100 -35.34 -7.97 -28.18
N ASP A 101 -35.90 -7.00 -28.90
CA ASP A 101 -37.30 -7.05 -29.32
C ASP A 101 -37.39 -7.66 -30.72
N ALA A 102 -37.83 -8.92 -30.77
CA ALA A 102 -37.97 -9.66 -32.02
C ALA A 102 -38.95 -9.00 -33.00
N ASN A 103 -39.99 -8.32 -32.50
CA ASN A 103 -41.01 -7.70 -33.34
C ASN A 103 -40.47 -6.44 -34.01
N THR A 104 -39.75 -5.59 -33.26
CA THR A 104 -39.09 -4.40 -33.83
C THR A 104 -38.08 -4.79 -34.89
N VAL A 105 -37.27 -5.83 -34.63
CA VAL A 105 -36.27 -6.33 -35.58
C VAL A 105 -36.92 -6.88 -36.85
N ARG A 106 -38.00 -7.66 -36.72
CA ARG A 106 -38.76 -8.16 -37.88
C ARG A 106 -39.37 -7.03 -38.71
N GLN A 107 -39.95 -6.01 -38.08
CA GLN A 107 -40.50 -4.85 -38.78
C GLN A 107 -39.42 -4.06 -39.52
N GLN A 108 -38.25 -3.85 -38.89
CA GLN A 108 -37.10 -3.23 -39.56
C GLN A 108 -36.63 -4.06 -40.74
N ILE A 109 -36.47 -5.37 -40.60
CA ILE A 109 -36.05 -6.26 -41.71
C ILE A 109 -37.07 -6.24 -42.86
N ALA A 110 -38.37 -6.32 -42.56
CA ALA A 110 -39.43 -6.29 -43.56
C ALA A 110 -39.43 -4.99 -44.39
N SER A 111 -39.01 -3.87 -43.79
CA SER A 111 -38.90 -2.57 -44.50
C SER A 111 -37.87 -2.57 -45.64
N TYR A 112 -36.94 -3.54 -45.68
CA TYR A 112 -35.93 -3.65 -46.75
C TYR A 112 -36.37 -4.51 -47.95
N GLY A 113 -37.50 -5.22 -47.87
CA GLY A 113 -38.06 -6.02 -48.96
C GLY A 113 -37.07 -7.04 -49.53
N ASP A 114 -37.03 -7.16 -50.86
CA ASP A 114 -36.21 -8.15 -51.58
C ASP A 114 -34.69 -7.95 -51.45
N LYS A 115 -34.25 -6.78 -50.98
CA LYS A 115 -32.81 -6.49 -50.74
C LYS A 115 -32.20 -7.44 -49.72
N ILE A 116 -33.01 -8.02 -48.84
CA ILE A 116 -32.57 -9.03 -47.87
C ILE A 116 -32.16 -10.36 -48.55
N LEU A 117 -32.59 -10.61 -49.79
CA LEU A 117 -32.35 -11.88 -50.48
C LEU A 117 -30.94 -11.97 -51.08
N LYS A 118 -30.28 -10.83 -51.35
CA LYS A 118 -28.90 -10.80 -51.83
C LYS A 118 -27.91 -10.79 -50.67
N ASP A 119 -26.92 -11.66 -50.67
CA ASP A 119 -26.00 -11.85 -49.52
C ASP A 119 -25.18 -10.60 -49.15
N ASP A 120 -24.70 -9.85 -50.15
CA ASP A 120 -23.94 -8.61 -49.92
C ASP A 120 -24.80 -7.50 -49.31
N GLU A 121 -26.06 -7.37 -49.76
CA GLU A 121 -27.02 -6.40 -49.26
C GLU A 121 -27.54 -6.81 -47.87
N ARG A 122 -27.75 -8.11 -47.63
CA ARG A 122 -28.17 -8.68 -46.34
C ARG A 122 -27.17 -8.35 -45.23
N SER A 123 -25.87 -8.53 -45.50
CA SER A 123 -24.81 -8.24 -44.53
C SER A 123 -24.78 -6.76 -44.17
N ASN A 124 -24.98 -5.88 -45.15
CA ASN A 124 -25.07 -4.44 -44.91
C ASN A 124 -26.33 -4.06 -44.11
N ILE A 125 -27.48 -4.65 -44.39
CA ILE A 125 -28.73 -4.42 -43.65
C ILE A 125 -28.57 -4.83 -42.18
N ILE A 126 -28.06 -6.05 -41.93
CA ILE A 126 -27.83 -6.55 -40.55
C ILE A 126 -26.88 -5.63 -39.79
N ASN A 127 -25.78 -5.20 -40.42
CA ASN A 127 -24.82 -4.29 -39.79
C ASN A 127 -25.38 -2.90 -39.49
N ASN A 128 -26.40 -2.47 -40.24
CA ASN A 128 -27.07 -1.17 -40.11
C ASN A 128 -28.33 -1.21 -39.23
N LEU A 129 -28.80 -2.39 -38.81
CA LEU A 129 -29.90 -2.49 -37.84
C LEU A 129 -29.56 -1.67 -36.60
N GLN A 130 -30.54 -0.90 -36.11
CA GLN A 130 -30.33 0.01 -34.99
C GLN A 130 -29.87 -0.75 -33.74
N ILE A 131 -30.44 -1.93 -33.47
CA ILE A 131 -30.02 -2.79 -32.36
C ILE A 131 -28.56 -3.26 -32.47
N VAL A 132 -28.07 -3.52 -33.69
CA VAL A 132 -26.68 -3.95 -33.95
C VAL A 132 -25.73 -2.76 -33.82
N SER A 133 -26.11 -1.60 -34.35
CA SER A 133 -25.36 -0.35 -34.21
C SER A 133 -25.23 0.06 -32.74
N ASP A 134 -26.35 0.03 -31.99
CA ASP A 134 -26.38 0.33 -30.57
C ASP A 134 -25.57 -0.68 -29.75
N ALA A 135 -25.64 -1.97 -30.11
CA ALA A 135 -24.80 -3.01 -29.51
C ALA A 135 -23.32 -2.77 -29.75
N LYS A 136 -22.90 -2.46 -30.99
CA LYS A 136 -21.51 -2.13 -31.34
C LYS A 136 -21.02 -0.89 -30.61
N LYS A 137 -21.83 0.18 -30.53
CA LYS A 137 -21.50 1.39 -29.77
C LYS A 137 -21.36 1.11 -28.27
N ARG A 138 -22.25 0.30 -27.70
CA ARG A 138 -22.16 -0.12 -26.29
C ARG A 138 -20.94 -1.01 -26.02
N LEU A 139 -20.61 -1.92 -26.94
CA LEU A 139 -19.41 -2.75 -26.87
C LEU A 139 -18.15 -1.87 -26.85
N ALA A 140 -18.00 -0.98 -27.85
CA ALA A 140 -16.85 -0.07 -27.92
C ALA A 140 -16.73 0.85 -26.69
N LYS A 141 -17.86 1.35 -26.17
CA LYS A 141 -17.89 2.16 -24.94
C LYS A 141 -17.50 1.32 -23.71
N THR A 142 -17.98 0.08 -23.64
CA THR A 142 -17.68 -0.85 -22.54
C THR A 142 -16.23 -1.29 -22.57
N ASP A 143 -15.65 -1.58 -23.74
CA ASP A 143 -14.24 -1.92 -23.90
C ASP A 143 -13.33 -0.76 -23.49
N LYS A 144 -13.65 0.46 -23.95
CA LYS A 144 -12.89 1.65 -23.54
C LYS A 144 -12.97 1.86 -22.03
N LYS A 145 -14.17 1.71 -21.45
CA LYS A 145 -14.37 1.81 -20.00
C LYS A 145 -13.60 0.71 -19.26
N ALA A 146 -13.67 -0.54 -19.72
CA ALA A 146 -12.97 -1.68 -19.13
C ALA A 146 -11.45 -1.45 -19.11
N LYS A 147 -10.86 -0.98 -20.21
CA LYS A 147 -9.43 -0.64 -20.28
C LYS A 147 -9.05 0.47 -19.30
N THR A 148 -9.83 1.56 -19.25
CA THR A 148 -9.56 2.67 -18.33
C THR A 148 -9.69 2.25 -16.87
N VAL A 149 -10.71 1.46 -16.52
CA VAL A 149 -10.89 1.04 -15.13
C VAL A 149 -9.93 -0.08 -14.73
N GLN A 150 -9.53 -0.96 -15.66
CA GLN A 150 -8.44 -1.91 -15.40
C GLN A 150 -7.18 -1.15 -14.99
N ALA A 151 -6.79 -0.11 -15.74
CA ALA A 151 -5.65 0.73 -15.41
C ALA A 151 -5.79 1.45 -14.04
N ASP A 152 -6.96 2.00 -13.72
CA ASP A 152 -7.24 2.62 -12.41
C ASP A 152 -7.19 1.59 -11.26
N SER A 153 -7.70 0.38 -11.49
CA SER A 153 -7.67 -0.72 -10.52
C SER A 153 -6.25 -1.19 -10.25
N ASP A 154 -5.45 -1.37 -11.30
CA ASP A 154 -4.05 -1.79 -11.19
C ASP A 154 -3.20 -0.72 -10.49
N THR A 155 -3.46 0.56 -10.78
CA THR A 155 -2.79 1.69 -10.10
C THR A 155 -3.13 1.73 -8.61
N LYS A 156 -4.41 1.55 -8.26
CA LYS A 156 -4.87 1.52 -6.86
C LYS A 156 -4.34 0.30 -6.12
N LEU A 157 -4.31 -0.86 -6.77
CA LEU A 157 -3.75 -2.07 -6.19
C LEU A 157 -2.26 -1.89 -5.92
N THR A 158 -1.50 -1.40 -6.90
CA THR A 158 -0.05 -1.17 -6.78
C THR A 158 0.25 -0.19 -5.64
N SER A 159 -0.42 0.96 -5.59
CA SER A 159 -0.22 1.93 -4.50
C SER A 159 -0.63 1.38 -3.12
N THR A 160 -1.65 0.52 -3.05
CA THR A 160 -2.06 -0.14 -1.81
C THR A 160 -1.01 -1.16 -1.35
N VAL A 161 -0.46 -1.97 -2.27
CA VAL A 161 0.61 -2.93 -1.97
C VAL A 161 1.89 -2.23 -1.54
N GLU A 162 2.30 -1.18 -2.24
CA GLU A 162 3.47 -0.38 -1.85
C GLU A 162 3.29 0.29 -0.48
N GLY A 163 2.08 0.80 -0.20
CA GLY A 163 1.72 1.36 1.10
C GLY A 163 1.80 0.32 2.22
N ALA A 164 1.29 -0.88 1.96
CA ALA A 164 1.36 -2.02 2.88
C ALA A 164 2.80 -2.45 3.17
N ASP A 165 3.67 -2.49 2.15
CA ASP A 165 5.09 -2.81 2.31
C ASP A 165 5.82 -1.76 3.15
N LYS A 166 5.53 -0.46 2.93
CA LYS A 166 6.06 0.63 3.77
C LYS A 166 5.61 0.48 5.22
N LEU A 167 4.34 0.17 5.45
CA LEU A 167 3.77 -0.07 6.78
C LEU A 167 4.44 -1.27 7.48
N ARG A 168 4.67 -2.38 6.75
CA ARG A 168 5.36 -3.55 7.28
C ARG A 168 6.79 -3.21 7.74
N LYS A 169 7.54 -2.47 6.91
CA LYS A 169 8.89 -2.00 7.28
C LYS A 169 8.88 -1.10 8.52
N LEU A 170 7.90 -0.20 8.64
CA LEU A 170 7.75 0.66 9.82
C LEU A 170 7.39 -0.14 11.08
N ASP A 171 6.55 -1.17 10.98
CA ASP A 171 6.24 -2.04 12.13
C ASP A 171 7.45 -2.87 12.58
N GLU A 172 8.26 -3.39 11.65
CA GLU A 172 9.54 -4.04 11.97
C GLU A 172 10.53 -3.09 12.67
N GLN A 173 10.63 -1.84 12.20
CA GLN A 173 11.41 -0.81 12.87
C GLN A 173 10.88 -0.50 14.26
N ARG A 174 9.55 -0.39 14.42
CA ARG A 174 8.91 -0.18 15.74
C ARG A 174 9.26 -1.29 16.71
N LYS A 175 9.10 -2.56 16.31
CA LYS A 175 9.48 -3.73 17.11
C LYS A 175 10.95 -3.71 17.50
N THR A 176 11.84 -3.32 16.59
CA THR A 176 13.28 -3.19 16.86
C THR A 176 13.55 -2.10 17.90
N VAL A 177 12.88 -0.95 17.81
CA VAL A 177 13.00 0.14 18.79
C VAL A 177 12.41 -0.27 20.14
N GLU A 178 11.26 -0.94 20.16
CA GLU A 178 10.64 -1.49 21.38
C GLU A 178 11.57 -2.49 22.07
N ALA A 179 12.21 -3.40 21.31
CA ALA A 179 13.20 -4.32 21.85
C ALA A 179 14.42 -3.60 22.44
N LYS A 180 14.94 -2.58 21.75
CA LYS A 180 16.03 -1.73 22.27
C LYS A 180 15.61 -0.96 23.53
N LEU A 181 14.39 -0.46 23.57
CA LEU A 181 13.84 0.26 24.72
C LEU A 181 13.62 -0.67 25.91
N ALA A 182 13.12 -1.90 25.67
CA ALA A 182 12.98 -2.92 26.70
C ALA A 182 14.34 -3.36 27.24
N ALA A 183 15.33 -3.55 26.37
CA ALA A 183 16.71 -3.81 26.78
C ALA A 183 17.29 -2.66 27.63
N ALA A 184 17.06 -1.40 27.22
CA ALA A 184 17.45 -0.22 27.98
C ALA A 184 16.73 -0.12 29.34
N LYS A 185 15.43 -0.48 29.42
CA LYS A 185 14.66 -0.50 30.68
C LYS A 185 15.07 -1.65 31.62
N SER A 186 15.45 -2.81 31.06
CA SER A 186 15.96 -3.97 31.82
C SER A 186 17.39 -3.77 32.37
N SER A 187 18.06 -2.72 31.88
CA SER A 187 19.35 -2.27 32.36
C SER A 187 19.12 -1.12 33.32
N GLY A 188 19.03 -1.38 34.63
CA GLY A 188 18.86 -0.31 35.63
C GLY A 188 19.88 0.84 35.46
N PRO A 189 19.63 2.03 36.03
CA PRO A 189 20.48 3.22 35.83
C PRO A 189 21.99 2.95 35.96
N GLN A 190 22.39 2.07 36.88
CA GLN A 190 23.78 1.63 37.06
C GLN A 190 24.36 0.87 35.86
N LYS A 191 23.60 -0.04 35.22
CA LYS A 191 24.07 -0.75 34.01
C LYS A 191 24.18 0.17 32.80
N MET A 192 23.34 1.20 32.71
CA MET A 192 23.49 2.24 31.67
C MET A 192 24.72 3.11 31.91
N VAL A 193 25.01 3.47 33.17
CA VAL A 193 26.24 4.20 33.53
C VAL A 193 27.47 3.36 33.22
N GLU A 194 27.47 2.05 33.54
CA GLU A 194 28.56 1.14 33.18
C GLU A 194 28.72 0.97 31.66
N ALA A 195 27.62 0.80 30.91
CA ALA A 195 27.66 0.71 29.46
C ALA A 195 28.20 2.01 28.81
N ARG A 196 27.84 3.17 29.36
CA ARG A 196 28.39 4.47 28.94
C ARG A 196 29.89 4.57 29.25
N LYS A 197 30.33 4.16 30.44
CA LYS A 197 31.75 4.10 30.81
C LYS A 197 32.55 3.17 29.88
N VAL A 198 32.03 1.99 29.58
CA VAL A 198 32.64 1.04 28.64
C VAL A 198 32.73 1.65 27.23
N LYS A 199 31.66 2.32 26.76
CA LYS A 199 31.65 2.96 25.44
C LYS A 199 32.62 4.16 25.36
N ALA A 200 32.67 4.99 26.40
CA ALA A 200 33.63 6.09 26.49
C ALA A 200 35.07 5.57 26.51
N SER A 201 35.34 4.49 27.25
CA SER A 201 36.65 3.82 27.27
C SER A 201 37.07 3.32 25.88
N LYS A 202 36.15 2.67 25.13
CA LYS A 202 36.42 2.22 23.75
C LYS A 202 36.73 3.38 22.80
N LEU A 203 35.98 4.48 22.88
CA LEU A 203 36.22 5.68 22.06
C LEU A 203 37.57 6.34 22.36
N ARG A 204 38.02 6.30 23.61
CA ARG A 204 39.38 6.75 23.99
C ARG A 204 40.46 5.84 23.40
N GLN A 205 40.26 4.52 23.45
CA GLN A 205 41.18 3.58 22.83
C GLN A 205 41.27 3.80 21.30
N GLU A 206 40.15 4.06 20.63
CA GLU A 206 40.13 4.41 19.21
C GLU A 206 40.87 5.74 18.93
N ALA A 207 40.68 6.75 19.78
CA ALA A 207 41.41 8.02 19.64
C ALA A 207 42.94 7.86 19.82
N ILE A 208 43.38 6.92 20.65
CA ILE A 208 44.80 6.57 20.86
C ILE A 208 45.33 5.75 19.69
N SER A 209 44.56 4.78 19.16
CA SER A 209 45.00 3.97 18.03
C SER A 209 45.23 4.80 16.76
N ILE A 210 44.50 5.91 16.60
CA ILE A 210 44.71 6.87 15.52
C ILE A 210 46.09 7.53 15.60
N ASP A 211 46.70 7.71 16.78
CA ASP A 211 48.08 8.20 16.86
C ASP A 211 49.06 7.20 16.22
N GLY A 212 48.82 5.90 16.37
CA GLY A 212 49.56 4.86 15.66
C GLY A 212 49.36 4.88 14.14
N GLU A 213 48.15 5.20 13.66
CA GLU A 213 47.87 5.39 12.23
C GLU A 213 48.57 6.64 11.67
N VAL A 214 48.64 7.72 12.44
CA VAL A 214 49.37 8.94 12.07
C VAL A 214 50.87 8.66 11.95
N GLU A 215 51.45 7.87 12.85
CA GLU A 215 52.86 7.47 12.73
C GLU A 215 53.14 6.61 11.50
N LYS A 216 52.25 5.65 11.18
CA LYS A 216 52.33 4.89 9.93
C LYS A 216 52.22 5.81 8.71
N LEU A 217 51.34 6.81 8.75
CA LEU A 217 51.19 7.79 7.67
C LEU A 217 52.45 8.64 7.49
N LYS A 218 53.11 9.05 8.58
CA LYS A 218 54.41 9.74 8.54
C LYS A 218 55.51 8.87 7.95
N GLN A 219 55.55 7.58 8.31
CA GLN A 219 56.50 6.62 7.74
C GLN A 219 56.30 6.46 6.23
N ARG A 220 55.06 6.37 5.74
CA ARG A 220 54.72 6.30 4.31
C ARG A 220 55.15 7.55 3.54
N LEU A 221 55.06 8.73 4.17
CA LEU A 221 55.59 9.96 3.58
C LEU A 221 57.12 9.92 3.51
N ALA A 222 57.79 9.47 4.58
CA ALA A 222 59.24 9.36 4.64
C ALA A 222 59.80 8.33 3.64
N SER A 223 59.09 7.22 3.40
CA SER A 223 59.43 6.22 2.38
C SER A 223 59.05 6.64 0.95
N LYS A 224 58.45 7.83 0.78
CA LYS A 224 57.95 8.38 -0.51
C LYS A 224 56.85 7.54 -1.17
N GLU A 225 56.15 6.70 -0.41
CA GLU A 225 54.97 5.94 -0.89
C GLU A 225 53.75 6.84 -1.16
N ILE A 226 53.68 7.99 -0.49
CA ILE A 226 52.65 9.01 -0.67
C ILE A 226 53.30 10.38 -0.87
N ASN A 227 52.62 11.26 -1.60
CA ASN A 227 53.06 12.65 -1.75
C ASN A 227 52.50 13.56 -0.64
N ALA A 228 53.08 14.75 -0.49
CA ALA A 228 52.70 15.71 0.57
C ALA A 228 51.22 16.11 0.53
N LYS A 229 50.61 16.19 -0.67
CA LYS A 229 49.19 16.54 -0.83
C LYS A 229 48.27 15.42 -0.33
N GLN A 230 48.62 14.16 -0.62
CA GLN A 230 47.92 12.98 -0.10
C GLN A 230 48.09 12.86 1.42
N PHE A 231 49.30 13.09 1.93
CA PHE A 231 49.59 13.11 3.36
C PHE A 231 48.72 14.10 4.13
N VAL A 232 48.63 15.37 3.67
CA VAL A 232 47.80 16.38 4.34
C VAL A 232 46.33 15.99 4.36
N LYS A 233 45.80 15.42 3.26
CA LYS A 233 44.40 14.99 3.19
C LYS A 233 44.11 13.84 4.17
N GLU A 234 44.95 12.81 4.19
CA GLU A 234 44.81 11.66 5.10
C GLU A 234 45.01 12.09 6.55
N LEU A 235 45.98 12.96 6.84
CA LEU A 235 46.24 13.48 8.18
C LEU A 235 45.06 14.26 8.73
N THR A 236 44.45 15.14 7.93
CA THR A 236 43.27 15.92 8.33
C THR A 236 42.10 14.99 8.67
N SER A 237 41.84 13.98 7.84
CA SER A 237 40.77 13.00 8.10
C SER A 237 41.01 12.20 9.39
N LEU A 238 42.24 11.75 9.64
CA LEU A 238 42.60 11.08 10.89
C LEU A 238 42.43 11.99 12.10
N LYS A 239 42.85 13.27 12.01
CA LYS A 239 42.71 14.23 13.10
C LYS A 239 41.26 14.61 13.39
N GLU A 240 40.42 14.70 12.37
CA GLU A 240 38.96 14.88 12.53
C GLU A 240 38.33 13.68 13.24
N LYS A 241 38.66 12.47 12.81
CA LYS A 241 38.19 11.23 13.45
C LYS A 241 38.65 11.12 14.91
N GLN A 242 39.90 11.49 15.19
CA GLN A 242 40.45 11.54 16.54
C GLN A 242 39.69 12.53 17.42
N ARG A 243 39.46 13.75 16.91
CA ARG A 243 38.73 14.80 17.62
C ARG A 243 37.29 14.40 17.90
N PHE A 244 36.60 13.84 16.91
CA PHE A 244 35.22 13.35 17.06
C PHE A 244 35.13 12.28 18.15
N SER A 245 36.03 11.30 18.14
CA SER A 245 36.04 10.21 19.12
C SER A 245 36.30 10.72 20.54
N ARG A 246 37.19 11.70 20.72
CA ARG A 246 37.44 12.34 22.02
C ARG A 246 36.23 13.12 22.53
N LEU A 247 35.66 14.00 21.70
CA LEU A 247 34.50 14.82 22.09
C LEU A 247 33.28 13.96 22.43
N LEU A 248 33.07 12.87 21.70
CA LEU A 248 31.98 11.94 21.98
C LEU A 248 32.20 11.16 23.27
N ALA A 249 33.45 10.78 23.59
CA ALA A 249 33.79 10.17 24.87
C ALA A 249 33.52 11.13 26.04
N GLU A 250 33.99 12.37 25.94
CA GLU A 250 33.78 13.43 26.94
C GLU A 250 32.29 13.73 27.15
N SER A 251 31.50 13.78 26.07
CA SER A 251 30.05 13.97 26.15
C SER A 251 29.33 12.80 26.83
N LEU A 252 29.84 11.57 26.70
CA LEU A 252 29.27 10.41 27.40
C LEU A 252 29.62 10.41 28.89
N ASP A 253 30.75 10.98 29.28
CA ASP A 253 31.14 11.16 30.68
C ASP A 253 30.36 12.28 31.37
N SER A 254 30.04 13.37 30.67
CA SER A 254 29.29 14.51 31.22
C SER A 254 27.77 14.25 31.38
N MET A 255 27.28 13.13 30.85
CA MET A 255 25.89 12.66 31.04
C MET A 255 25.72 11.73 32.27
N GLN A 256 26.71 11.69 33.18
CA GLN A 256 26.63 11.03 34.49
C GLN A 256 25.89 11.92 35.50
#